data_AF-T1AMW3-F1
#
_entry.id   AF-T1AMW3-F1
#
_cell.length_a   1.000
_cell.length_b   1.000
_cell.length_c   1.000
_cell.angle_alpha   90.00
_cell.angle_beta   90.00
_cell.angle_gamma   90.00
#
_symmetry.space_group_name_H-M   'P 1'
#
loop_
_entity.id
_entity.type
_entity.pdbx_description
1 polymer ?
#
loop_
_entity_poly.entity_id
_entity_poly.type
_entity_poly.pdbx_seq_one_letter_code
_entity_poly.pdbx_strand_id
1 'polypeptide(L)'
;NLVYPLAEDAGFGLFVGLNVLPKTTALSDYSYLFGPEPVRTLLTEVVECRSRMGAYPSRSFNLDFHPIPHHGDPEVSRLERNFATRRGKAVPSVLTAYAQEWEGREMVYSQANVVREEQTEEVLRFAEYWKGISGSYPDELVFDAHMTTHRVLAELDRRGITFLTLRERRPSEVARLRSLPPGAWTTVEVEIE
;
A
#
# COMPACT_ATOMS: atom_id res chain seq x y z
N ASN A 1 10.54 21.85 -10.61
CA ASN A 1 10.00 22.14 -9.27
C ASN A 1 8.78 23.04 -9.37
N LEU A 2 7.65 22.49 -9.79
CA LEU A 2 6.35 23.15 -9.74
C LEU A 2 5.61 22.55 -8.56
N VAL A 3 5.96 22.95 -7.34
CA VAL A 3 5.11 22.67 -6.18
C VAL A 3 4.07 23.76 -6.20
N TYR A 4 2.88 23.46 -6.75
CA TYR A 4 1.76 24.37 -6.64
C TYR A 4 1.45 24.51 -5.13
N PRO A 5 1.54 25.70 -4.51
CA PRO A 5 1.22 25.86 -3.11
C PRO A 5 -0.22 25.41 -2.86
N LEU A 6 -0.39 24.32 -2.10
CA LEU A 6 -1.71 23.78 -1.72
C LEU A 6 -2.61 24.86 -1.10
N ALA A 7 -2.04 25.84 -0.40
CA ALA A 7 -2.75 26.98 0.19
C ALA A 7 -3.41 27.93 -0.85
N GLU A 8 -3.05 27.83 -2.13
CA GLU A 8 -3.60 28.61 -3.23
C GLU A 8 -4.46 27.75 -4.18
N ASP A 9 -4.66 26.47 -3.84
CA ASP A 9 -5.45 25.54 -4.67
C ASP A 9 -6.95 25.82 -4.50
N ALA A 10 -7.55 26.45 -5.51
CA ALA A 10 -8.98 26.76 -5.54
C ALA A 10 -9.86 25.50 -5.54
N GLY A 11 -9.39 24.40 -6.13
CA GLY A 11 -10.10 23.12 -6.12
C GLY A 11 -10.12 22.50 -4.72
N PHE A 12 -8.99 22.57 -4.01
CA PHE A 12 -8.91 22.13 -2.62
C PHE A 12 -9.80 22.99 -1.71
N GLY A 13 -9.79 24.32 -1.88
CA GLY A 13 -10.69 25.23 -1.15
C GLY A 13 -12.17 24.91 -1.35
N LEU A 14 -12.57 24.65 -2.59
CA LEU A 14 -13.93 24.19 -2.92
C LEU A 14 -14.25 22.85 -2.24
N PHE A 15 -13.33 21.87 -2.31
CA PHE A 15 -13.50 20.55 -1.72
C PHE A 15 -13.71 20.60 -0.20
N VAL A 16 -12.94 21.42 0.53
CA VAL A 16 -13.08 21.56 1.99
C VAL A 16 -14.14 22.58 2.41
N GLY A 17 -14.81 23.23 1.46
CA GLY A 17 -15.82 24.26 1.73
C GLY A 17 -15.26 25.54 2.37
N LEU A 18 -13.97 25.84 2.15
CA LEU A 18 -13.30 27.02 2.70
C LEU A 18 -13.11 28.08 1.61
N ASN A 19 -13.49 29.32 1.92
CA ASN A 19 -13.26 30.48 1.07
C ASN A 19 -11.78 30.94 1.07
N VAL A 20 -11.03 30.62 2.13
CA VAL A 20 -9.59 30.85 2.26
C VAL A 20 -8.98 29.65 2.96
N LEU A 21 -7.99 29.03 2.32
CA LEU A 21 -7.27 27.90 2.90
C LEU A 21 -6.30 28.36 4.00
N PRO A 22 -6.00 27.50 4.99
CA PRO A 22 -4.95 27.78 5.96
C PRO A 22 -3.62 28.04 5.26
N LYS A 23 -2.80 28.92 5.85
CA LYS A 23 -1.45 29.21 5.35
C LYS A 23 -0.62 27.92 5.28
N THR A 24 0.34 27.87 4.37
CA THR A 24 1.24 26.72 4.17
C THR A 24 1.82 26.21 5.48
N THR A 25 2.25 27.08 6.39
CA THR A 25 2.78 26.71 7.71
C THR A 25 1.77 25.90 8.53
N ALA A 26 0.50 26.33 8.57
CA ALA A 26 -0.54 25.61 9.30
C ALA A 26 -0.92 24.29 8.62
N LEU A 27 -0.85 24.21 7.27
CA LEU A 27 -1.05 22.96 6.53
C LEU A 27 0.11 21.97 6.68
N SER A 28 1.32 22.46 6.90
CA SER A 28 2.52 21.64 7.09
C SER A 28 2.80 21.26 8.54
N ASP A 29 2.11 21.89 9.50
CA ASP A 29 2.26 21.59 10.92
C ASP A 29 1.61 20.25 11.25
N TYR A 30 2.37 19.40 11.95
CA TYR A 30 1.88 18.12 12.41
C TYR A 30 0.88 18.32 13.54
N SER A 31 -0.35 17.82 13.35
CA SER A 31 -1.43 17.93 14.33
C SER A 31 -1.84 16.55 14.83
N TYR A 32 -1.94 16.40 16.16
CA TYR A 32 -2.51 15.22 16.82
C TYR A 32 -3.99 15.43 17.19
N LEU A 33 -4.63 16.48 16.66
CA LEU A 33 -6.00 16.85 17.02
C LEU A 33 -7.04 15.84 16.53
N PHE A 34 -6.69 15.00 15.55
CA PHE A 34 -7.58 14.03 14.94
C PHE A 34 -6.99 12.63 15.06
N GLY A 35 -7.82 11.67 15.47
CA GLY A 35 -7.46 10.26 15.44
C GLY A 35 -7.42 9.69 14.01
N PRO A 36 -7.15 8.39 13.85
CA PRO A 36 -7.09 7.75 12.54
C PRO A 36 -8.46 7.65 11.84
N GLU A 37 -9.56 7.62 12.62
CA GLU A 37 -10.90 7.37 12.08
C GLU A 37 -11.37 8.41 11.04
N PRO A 38 -11.33 9.74 11.29
CA PRO A 38 -11.74 10.71 10.28
C PRO A 38 -10.98 10.59 8.95
N VAL A 39 -9.68 10.27 8.99
CA VAL A 39 -8.86 10.09 7.79
C VAL A 39 -9.30 8.84 7.02
N ARG A 40 -9.55 7.75 7.72
CA ARG A 40 -10.04 6.50 7.12
C ARG A 40 -11.44 6.65 6.54
N THR A 41 -12.33 7.36 7.24
CA THR A 41 -13.67 7.68 6.75
C THR A 41 -13.58 8.49 5.46
N LEU A 42 -12.80 9.58 5.45
CA LEU A 42 -12.63 10.42 4.27
C LEU A 42 -12.10 9.62 3.06
N LEU A 43 -11.05 8.82 3.26
CA LEU A 43 -10.51 7.97 2.21
C LEU A 43 -11.58 6.99 1.69
N THR A 44 -12.29 6.33 2.61
CA THR A 44 -13.33 5.34 2.25
C THR A 44 -14.46 5.99 1.45
N GLU A 45 -14.96 7.14 1.87
CA GLU A 45 -16.03 7.85 1.16
C GLU A 45 -15.59 8.31 -0.24
N VAL A 46 -14.35 8.80 -0.37
CA VAL A 46 -13.76 9.15 -1.67
C VAL A 46 -13.70 7.92 -2.56
N VAL A 47 -13.19 6.80 -2.04
CA VAL A 47 -13.05 5.56 -2.81
C VAL A 47 -14.41 4.99 -3.20
N GLU A 48 -15.41 5.00 -2.32
CA GLU A 48 -16.78 4.61 -2.65
C GLU A 48 -17.39 5.47 -3.76
N CYS A 49 -17.27 6.80 -3.65
CA CYS A 49 -17.78 7.73 -4.65
C CYS A 49 -17.17 7.42 -6.02
N ARG A 50 -15.84 7.27 -6.06
CA ARG A 50 -15.09 6.93 -7.28
C ARG A 50 -15.44 5.55 -7.83
N SER A 51 -15.62 4.56 -6.97
CA SER A 51 -16.04 3.22 -7.38
C SER A 51 -17.41 3.25 -8.06
N ARG A 52 -18.38 4.00 -7.52
CA ARG A 52 -19.72 4.17 -8.13
C ARG A 52 -19.67 4.88 -9.48
N MET A 53 -18.65 5.69 -9.72
CA MET A 53 -18.40 6.35 -11.01
C MET A 53 -17.67 5.46 -12.02
N GLY A 54 -17.30 4.24 -11.65
CA GLY A 54 -16.53 3.34 -12.52
C GLY A 54 -15.06 3.74 -12.68
N ALA A 55 -14.50 4.50 -11.73
CA ALA A 55 -13.16 5.06 -11.83
C ALA A 55 -12.01 4.06 -11.53
N TYR A 56 -12.34 2.78 -11.29
CA TYR A 56 -11.39 1.70 -11.01
C TYR A 56 -11.62 0.53 -11.97
N PRO A 57 -11.36 0.74 -13.28
CA PRO A 57 -11.70 -0.22 -14.32
C PRO A 57 -10.91 -1.53 -14.24
N SER A 58 -9.65 -1.50 -13.78
CA SER A 58 -8.80 -2.69 -13.73
C SER A 58 -9.19 -3.66 -12.61
N ARG A 59 -9.77 -3.12 -11.52
CA ARG A 59 -10.02 -3.83 -10.25
C ARG A 59 -8.82 -4.66 -9.78
N SER A 60 -7.63 -4.20 -10.18
CA SER A 60 -6.33 -4.81 -9.95
C SER A 60 -5.53 -3.85 -9.10
N PHE A 61 -4.91 -4.36 -8.04
CA PHE A 61 -4.30 -3.50 -7.02
C PHE A 61 -2.88 -3.92 -6.69
N ASN A 62 -1.99 -2.92 -6.62
CA ASN A 62 -0.64 -3.08 -6.08
C ASN A 62 -0.63 -2.77 -4.58
N LEU A 63 -0.19 -3.72 -3.78
CA LEU A 63 -0.13 -3.64 -2.33
C LEU A 63 1.33 -3.64 -1.86
N ASP A 64 1.65 -2.73 -0.95
CA ASP A 64 3.00 -2.64 -0.40
C ASP A 64 3.00 -2.05 1.02
N PHE A 65 4.14 -2.20 1.69
CA PHE A 65 4.43 -1.58 2.98
C PHE A 65 5.43 -0.43 2.82
N HIS A 66 5.14 0.70 3.45
CA HIS A 66 6.06 1.82 3.55
C HIS A 66 6.41 2.13 5.01
N PRO A 67 7.68 2.03 5.42
CA PRO A 67 8.10 2.49 6.72
C PRO A 67 8.31 4.01 6.71
N ILE A 68 7.55 4.73 7.54
CA ILE A 68 7.75 6.17 7.78
C ILE A 68 8.71 6.33 8.96
N PRO A 69 9.98 6.73 8.72
CA PRO A 69 10.99 6.75 9.77
C PRO A 69 10.65 7.77 10.87
N HIS A 70 10.78 7.34 12.12
CA HIS A 70 10.69 8.23 13.27
C HIS A 70 12.06 8.84 13.57
N HIS A 71 12.07 10.13 13.85
CA HIS A 71 13.28 10.92 14.10
C HIS A 71 13.42 11.42 15.55
N GLY A 72 12.38 11.26 16.38
CA GLY A 72 12.45 11.55 17.81
C GLY A 72 13.13 10.44 18.61
N ASP A 73 13.12 10.57 19.93
CA ASP A 73 13.70 9.58 20.85
C ASP A 73 13.01 8.20 20.71
N PRO A 74 13.73 7.15 20.27
CA PRO A 74 13.18 5.81 20.11
C PRO A 74 12.72 5.17 21.42
N GLU A 75 13.36 5.50 22.56
CA GLU A 75 13.00 4.96 23.88
C GLU A 75 11.65 5.51 24.37
N VAL A 76 11.31 6.72 23.91
CA VAL A 76 10.02 7.36 24.18
C VAL A 76 8.93 6.83 23.25
N SER A 77 9.22 6.70 21.95
CA SER A 77 8.20 6.31 20.97
C SER A 77 7.88 4.81 20.96
N ARG A 78 8.79 3.96 21.44
CA ARG A 78 8.63 2.49 21.53
C ARG A 78 8.17 1.84 20.20
N LEU A 79 8.55 2.45 19.07
CA LEU A 79 8.17 1.97 17.75
C LEU A 79 8.95 0.72 17.34
N GLU A 80 8.28 -0.18 16.63
CA GLU A 80 8.94 -1.29 15.98
C GLU A 80 9.95 -0.80 14.93
N ARG A 81 10.96 -1.64 14.68
CA ARG A 81 11.97 -1.37 13.66
C ARG A 81 11.57 -2.04 12.36
N ASN A 82 11.39 -1.25 11.31
CA ASN A 82 11.08 -1.74 9.97
C ASN A 82 12.20 -1.38 8.99
N PHE A 83 12.41 -2.23 7.99
CA PHE A 83 13.52 -2.10 7.06
C PHE A 83 13.29 -0.93 6.09
N ALA A 84 14.10 0.12 6.18
CA ALA A 84 14.04 1.26 5.27
C ALA A 84 15.04 1.07 4.14
N THR A 85 14.56 0.73 2.94
CA THR A 85 15.39 0.40 1.76
C THR A 85 16.45 1.47 1.46
N ARG A 86 16.06 2.75 1.45
CA ARG A 86 16.99 3.88 1.21
C ARG A 86 18.09 4.01 2.27
N ARG A 87 17.92 3.44 3.46
CA ARG A 87 18.90 3.47 4.56
C ARG A 87 19.66 2.15 4.71
N GLY A 88 19.26 1.10 4.00
CA GLY A 88 19.86 -0.23 4.07
C GLY A 88 19.80 -0.89 5.46
N LYS A 89 18.89 -0.45 6.35
CA LYS A 89 18.78 -0.97 7.71
C LYS A 89 17.38 -0.80 8.30
N ALA A 90 17.08 -1.60 9.31
CA ALA A 90 15.86 -1.44 10.11
C ALA A 90 15.97 -0.23 11.05
N VAL A 91 14.99 0.66 10.99
CA VAL A 91 14.92 1.89 11.81
C VAL A 91 13.58 1.96 12.55
N PRO A 92 13.51 2.59 13.72
CA PRO A 92 12.23 2.90 14.37
C PRO A 92 11.33 3.66 13.39
N SER A 93 10.13 3.15 13.14
CA SER A 93 9.23 3.71 12.14
C SER A 93 7.79 3.30 12.41
N VAL A 94 6.86 4.11 11.90
CA VAL A 94 5.48 3.68 11.71
C VAL A 94 5.42 2.91 10.39
N LEU A 95 5.01 1.65 10.43
CA LEU A 95 4.77 0.90 9.20
C LEU A 95 3.37 1.21 8.68
N THR A 96 3.27 1.52 7.39
CA THR A 96 2.01 1.76 6.72
C THR A 96 1.79 0.75 5.60
N ALA A 97 0.64 0.07 5.59
CA ALA A 97 0.16 -0.66 4.41
C ALA A 97 -0.60 0.31 3.50
N TYR A 98 -0.48 0.13 2.20
CA TYR A 98 -1.33 0.83 1.24
C TYR A 98 -1.65 -0.03 0.03
N ALA A 99 -2.73 0.30 -0.66
CA ALA A 99 -3.07 -0.29 -1.96
C ALA A 99 -3.30 0.81 -2.99
N GLN A 100 -2.77 0.60 -4.19
CA GLN A 100 -2.94 1.47 -5.34
C GLN A 100 -3.66 0.74 -6.46
N GLU A 101 -4.64 1.38 -7.07
CA GLU A 101 -5.28 0.87 -8.28
C GLU A 101 -4.28 0.91 -9.45
N TRP A 102 -4.23 -0.15 -10.25
CA TRP A 102 -3.16 -0.36 -11.22
C TRP A 102 -3.11 0.69 -12.34
N GLU A 103 -4.25 1.03 -12.93
CA GLU A 103 -4.32 1.86 -14.14
C GLU A 103 -4.29 3.36 -13.80
N GLY A 104 -5.17 3.79 -12.89
CA GLY A 104 -5.28 5.16 -12.39
C GLY A 104 -4.17 5.54 -11.41
N ARG A 105 -3.43 4.57 -10.85
CA ARG A 105 -2.36 4.76 -9.85
C ARG A 105 -2.83 5.47 -8.58
N GLU A 106 -4.13 5.42 -8.32
CA GLU A 106 -4.74 6.10 -7.17
C GLU A 106 -4.60 5.24 -5.93
N MET A 107 -4.23 5.87 -4.81
CA MET A 107 -4.21 5.18 -3.52
C MET A 107 -5.64 4.99 -3.03
N VAL A 108 -6.07 3.74 -2.94
CA VAL A 108 -7.44 3.36 -2.55
C VAL A 108 -7.52 2.85 -1.12
N TYR A 109 -6.39 2.52 -0.50
CA TYR A 109 -6.33 2.02 0.85
C TYR A 109 -5.07 2.51 1.53
N SER A 110 -5.18 2.86 2.81
CA SER A 110 -4.04 3.17 3.66
C SER A 110 -4.34 2.78 5.10
N GLN A 111 -3.44 2.03 5.71
CA GLN A 111 -3.49 1.67 7.12
C GLN A 111 -2.13 1.97 7.75
N ALA A 112 -2.12 2.85 8.74
CA ALA A 112 -0.92 3.16 9.51
C ALA A 112 -0.84 2.33 10.79
N ASN A 113 0.33 2.36 11.44
CA ASN A 113 0.60 1.66 12.70
C ASN A 113 0.45 0.14 12.60
N VAL A 114 0.74 -0.44 11.44
CA VAL A 114 0.70 -1.90 11.26
C VAL A 114 1.85 -2.52 12.06
N VAL A 115 1.52 -3.28 13.10
CA VAL A 115 2.50 -4.01 13.90
C VAL A 115 2.87 -5.33 13.23
N ARG A 116 4.06 -5.87 13.55
CA ARG A 116 4.60 -7.08 12.92
C ARG A 116 3.65 -8.27 12.95
N GLU A 117 2.94 -8.46 14.05
CA GLU A 117 2.00 -9.56 14.22
C GLU A 117 0.80 -9.47 13.26
N GLU A 118 0.46 -8.25 12.83
CA GLU A 118 -0.68 -7.98 11.97
C GLU A 118 -0.30 -7.96 10.49
N GLN A 119 0.94 -7.62 10.13
CA GLN A 119 1.39 -7.38 8.74
C GLN A 119 0.87 -8.42 7.75
N THR A 120 1.02 -9.70 8.07
CA THR A 120 0.71 -10.77 7.12
C THR A 120 -0.77 -10.86 6.73
N GLU A 121 -1.68 -10.33 7.55
CA GLU A 121 -3.13 -10.34 7.30
C GLU A 121 -3.59 -9.10 6.53
N GLU A 122 -2.73 -8.11 6.28
CA GLU A 122 -3.14 -6.85 5.62
C GLU A 122 -3.70 -7.08 4.21
N VAL A 123 -3.17 -8.07 3.49
CA VAL A 123 -3.68 -8.42 2.15
C VAL A 123 -5.15 -8.86 2.22
N LEU A 124 -5.54 -9.61 3.25
CA LEU A 124 -6.94 -9.99 3.47
C LEU A 124 -7.78 -8.81 3.96
N ARG A 125 -7.23 -7.96 4.84
CA ARG A 125 -7.94 -6.74 5.29
C ARG A 125 -8.26 -5.82 4.13
N PHE A 126 -7.33 -5.64 3.20
CA PHE A 126 -7.59 -4.90 1.97
C PHE A 126 -8.66 -5.58 1.11
N ALA A 127 -8.59 -6.90 0.91
CA ALA A 127 -9.59 -7.61 0.11
C ALA A 127 -11.02 -7.48 0.68
N GLU A 128 -11.17 -7.55 2.01
CA GLU A 128 -12.46 -7.31 2.67
C GLU A 128 -12.91 -5.86 2.57
N TYR A 129 -11.99 -4.91 2.76
CA TYR A 129 -12.25 -3.48 2.58
C TYR A 129 -12.81 -3.18 1.18
N TRP A 130 -12.13 -3.67 0.14
CA TRP A 130 -12.56 -3.48 -1.25
C TRP A 130 -13.92 -4.12 -1.54
N LYS A 131 -14.18 -5.30 -0.96
CA LYS A 131 -15.48 -5.97 -1.07
C LYS A 131 -16.59 -5.17 -0.40
N GLY A 132 -16.31 -4.55 0.74
CA GLY A 132 -17.25 -3.63 1.41
C GLY A 132 -17.64 -2.44 0.52
N ILE A 133 -16.69 -1.93 -0.27
CA ILE A 133 -16.89 -0.77 -1.16
C ILE A 133 -17.59 -1.13 -2.46
N SER A 134 -17.09 -2.16 -3.15
CA SER A 134 -17.49 -2.48 -4.53
C SER A 134 -18.53 -3.60 -4.62
N GLY A 135 -18.76 -4.33 -3.54
CA GLY A 135 -19.66 -5.49 -3.48
C GLY A 135 -19.02 -6.82 -3.91
N SER A 136 -17.81 -6.81 -4.47
CA SER A 136 -17.06 -8.00 -4.88
C SER A 136 -15.59 -7.92 -4.46
N TYR A 137 -14.91 -9.05 -4.38
CA TYR A 137 -13.47 -9.04 -4.12
C TYR A 137 -12.69 -8.39 -5.28
N PRO A 138 -11.42 -7.97 -5.05
CA PRO A 138 -10.51 -7.57 -6.11
C PRO A 138 -10.36 -8.68 -7.15
N ASP A 139 -10.19 -8.30 -8.42
CA ASP A 139 -9.97 -9.28 -9.49
C ASP A 139 -8.51 -9.77 -9.47
N GLU A 140 -7.56 -8.87 -9.16
CA GLU A 140 -6.14 -9.17 -9.01
C GLU A 140 -5.48 -8.38 -7.87
N LEU A 141 -4.55 -9.04 -7.16
CA LEU A 141 -3.67 -8.43 -6.16
C LEU A 141 -2.19 -8.69 -6.51
N VAL A 142 -1.39 -7.63 -6.56
CA VAL A 142 0.05 -7.68 -6.79
C VAL A 142 0.79 -7.26 -5.52
N PHE A 143 1.69 -8.09 -4.99
CA PHE A 143 2.45 -7.78 -3.77
C PHE A 143 3.74 -8.60 -3.62
N ASP A 144 4.69 -8.13 -2.81
CA ASP A 144 5.95 -8.86 -2.52
C ASP A 144 5.73 -10.17 -1.74
N ALA A 145 6.64 -11.12 -1.90
CA ALA A 145 6.63 -12.46 -1.30
C ALA A 145 6.48 -12.45 0.23
N HIS A 146 7.06 -11.44 0.88
CA HIS A 146 7.08 -11.33 2.34
C HIS A 146 5.91 -10.52 2.90
N MET A 147 5.01 -10.02 2.05
CA MET A 147 3.85 -9.27 2.51
C MET A 147 2.85 -10.17 3.25
N THR A 148 2.84 -11.47 2.97
CA THR A 148 1.86 -12.40 3.53
C THR A 148 2.38 -13.83 3.70
N THR A 149 1.53 -14.74 4.17
CA THR A 149 1.86 -16.16 4.39
C THR A 149 1.13 -17.08 3.41
N HIS A 150 1.62 -18.32 3.25
CA HIS A 150 0.92 -19.34 2.45
C HIS A 150 -0.53 -19.61 2.91
N ARG A 151 -0.82 -19.47 4.21
CA ARG A 151 -2.19 -19.58 4.73
C ARG A 151 -3.10 -18.52 4.11
N VAL A 152 -2.61 -17.28 4.02
CA VAL A 152 -3.34 -16.17 3.42
C VAL A 152 -3.47 -16.35 1.92
N LEU A 153 -2.42 -16.78 1.21
CA LEU A 153 -2.50 -17.09 -0.21
C LEU A 153 -3.58 -18.15 -0.52
N ALA A 154 -3.68 -19.19 0.31
CA ALA A 154 -4.72 -20.20 0.19
C ALA A 154 -6.13 -19.67 0.52
N GLU A 155 -6.24 -18.61 1.31
CA GLU A 155 -7.52 -17.92 1.56
C GLU A 155 -7.90 -17.03 0.37
N LEU A 156 -6.95 -16.31 -0.25
CA LEU A 156 -7.17 -15.54 -1.48
C LEU A 156 -7.67 -16.44 -2.63
N ASP A 157 -6.99 -17.56 -2.85
CA ASP A 157 -7.37 -18.55 -3.87
C ASP A 157 -8.79 -19.09 -3.64
N ARG A 158 -9.11 -19.47 -2.40
CA ARG A 158 -10.47 -19.93 -2.03
C ARG A 158 -11.55 -18.87 -2.25
N ARG A 159 -11.20 -17.59 -2.21
CA ARG A 159 -12.11 -16.45 -2.48
C ARG A 159 -12.21 -16.11 -3.97
N GLY A 160 -11.46 -16.79 -4.83
CA GLY A 160 -11.41 -16.52 -6.26
C GLY A 160 -10.64 -15.25 -6.61
N ILE A 161 -9.72 -14.81 -5.74
CA ILE A 161 -8.90 -13.62 -5.97
C ILE A 161 -7.61 -14.06 -6.68
N THR A 162 -7.36 -13.52 -7.87
CA THR A 162 -6.09 -13.73 -8.55
C THR A 162 -4.99 -12.97 -7.81
N PHE A 163 -3.82 -13.56 -7.65
CA PHE A 163 -2.68 -12.85 -7.07
C PHE A 163 -1.38 -13.13 -7.80
N LEU A 164 -0.57 -12.06 -7.92
CA LEU A 164 0.81 -12.12 -8.38
C LEU A 164 1.73 -11.79 -7.21
N THR A 165 2.60 -12.73 -6.86
CA THR A 165 3.61 -12.50 -5.82
C THR A 165 4.95 -13.10 -6.22
N LEU A 166 6.03 -12.56 -5.67
CA LEU A 166 7.36 -13.07 -5.94
C LEU A 166 7.56 -14.42 -5.24
N ARG A 167 8.22 -15.35 -5.94
CA ARG A 167 8.60 -16.61 -5.31
C ARG A 167 9.76 -16.38 -4.36
N GLU A 168 9.61 -16.83 -3.12
CA GLU A 168 10.70 -16.82 -2.14
C GLU A 168 11.92 -17.61 -2.66
N ARG A 169 13.12 -17.00 -2.55
CA ARG A 169 14.38 -17.60 -3.01
C ARG A 169 14.93 -18.59 -1.99
N ARG A 170 14.25 -19.73 -1.82
CA ARG A 170 14.68 -20.79 -0.90
C ARG A 170 16.02 -21.40 -1.36
N PRO A 171 16.99 -21.63 -0.47
CA PRO A 171 18.29 -22.19 -0.86
C PRO A 171 18.20 -23.49 -1.66
N SER A 172 17.25 -24.37 -1.31
CA SER A 172 16.99 -25.62 -2.03
C SER A 172 16.48 -25.41 -3.46
N GLU A 173 15.55 -24.48 -3.66
CA GLU A 173 15.03 -24.13 -4.98
C GLU A 173 16.09 -23.43 -5.83
N VAL A 174 16.88 -22.54 -5.23
CA VAL A 174 18.00 -21.88 -5.92
C VAL A 174 19.04 -22.91 -6.34
N ALA A 175 19.38 -23.87 -5.48
CA ALA A 175 20.29 -24.96 -5.81
C ALA A 175 19.72 -25.85 -6.93
N ARG A 176 18.44 -26.22 -6.85
CA ARG A 176 17.73 -27.00 -7.88
C ARG A 176 17.79 -26.29 -9.22
N LEU A 177 17.43 -25.01 -9.28
CA LEU A 177 17.46 -24.22 -10.50
C LEU A 177 18.88 -24.11 -11.07
N ARG A 178 19.88 -23.83 -10.23
CA ARG A 178 21.29 -23.77 -10.65
C ARG A 178 21.83 -25.10 -11.18
N SER A 179 21.25 -26.22 -10.77
CA SER A 179 21.66 -27.56 -11.25
C SER A 179 21.04 -27.93 -12.61
N LEU A 180 20.09 -27.15 -13.13
CA LEU A 180 19.50 -27.40 -14.44
C LEU A 180 20.52 -27.20 -15.56
N PRO A 181 20.56 -28.08 -16.58
CA PRO A 181 21.46 -27.94 -17.70
C PRO A 181 21.12 -26.68 -18.52
N PRO A 182 22.08 -26.10 -19.26
CA PRO A 182 21.84 -24.90 -20.09
C PRO A 182 20.63 -25.03 -21.03
N GLY A 183 20.41 -26.21 -21.60
CA GLY A 183 19.28 -26.48 -22.52
C GLY A 183 17.89 -26.51 -21.86
N ALA A 184 17.80 -26.44 -20.52
CA ALA A 184 16.53 -26.32 -19.80
C ALA A 184 16.08 -24.86 -19.63
N TRP A 185 16.92 -23.89 -20.01
CA TRP A 185 16.62 -22.47 -19.92
C TRP A 185 16.16 -21.93 -21.27
N THR A 186 15.05 -21.19 -21.25
CA THR A 186 14.60 -20.40 -22.40
C THR A 186 15.00 -18.96 -22.17
N THR A 187 15.82 -18.41 -23.06
CA THR A 187 16.07 -16.96 -23.09
C THR A 187 14.83 -16.26 -23.62
N VAL A 188 14.31 -15.31 -22.85
CA VAL A 188 13.19 -14.45 -23.26
C VAL A 188 13.72 -13.03 -23.28
N GLU A 189 13.47 -12.33 -24.37
CA GLU A 189 13.74 -10.89 -24.46
C GLU A 189 12.53 -10.16 -23.88
N VAL A 190 12.77 -9.37 -22.84
CA VAL A 190 11.72 -8.57 -22.19
C VAL A 190 11.95 -7.13 -22.61
N GLU A 191 11.07 -6.60 -23.44
CA GLU A 191 11.01 -5.17 -23.70
C GLU A 191 10.51 -4.47 -22.44
N ILE A 192 11.34 -3.59 -21.89
CA ILE A 192 10.98 -2.74 -20.76
C ILE A 192 10.61 -1.39 -21.36
N GLU A 193 9.32 -1.09 -21.43
CA GLU A 193 8.80 0.25 -21.75
C GLU A 193 9.01 1.25 -20.62
#